data_AF-A0A218W4C3-F1
#
_entry.id   AF-A0A218W4C3-F1
#
_cell.length_a   1.000
_cell.length_b   1.000
_cell.length_c   1.000
_cell.angle_alpha   90.00
_cell.angle_beta   90.00
_cell.angle_gamma   90.00
#
_symmetry.space_group_name_H-M   'P 1'
#
loop_
_entity.id
_entity.type
_entity.pdbx_description
1 polymer ?
#
loop_
_entity_poly.entity_id
_entity_poly.type
_entity_poly.pdbx_seq_one_letter_code
_entity_poly.pdbx_strand_id
1 'polypeptide(L)'
;MAPSMAFSRCLTKQQLPLLFRSSKVSPSQSLAPPLHALFSTQIVRDFIHSALYDPRHGYFSQQSGAVGVLERSIKFNQLEGRKAYMKHLDDIYKQSDISWFTPVELFKPWYAHGIAEAIMRTTNLSVPLKIYEIGGGSGTCAKGILDYIKLNAPERVYNSMTYTSVEISPSLAKIQRETVGQVSSHLSRFRVECRDAASGWGGVEQHPCWVIMLEVLDNLPHDLVYAESQVSPWMEVWVEKQHNKETLSELYKPLQDPLIKRCLEIVNLDKEQTSSTAKRLWSKKLLEILHGALPKMSLIISDFSYLPDVKIAGDRAPLVSTKKDGTTSDYGSYLEAKVS
;
A
#
# COMPACT_ATOMS: atom_id res chain seq x y z
N MET A 1 2.23 54.54 -40.10
CA MET A 1 0.93 54.98 -39.55
C MET A 1 0.57 54.08 -38.38
N ALA A 2 0.80 54.57 -37.18
CA ALA A 2 0.16 54.17 -35.92
C ALA A 2 -0.14 55.51 -35.20
N PRO A 3 -0.80 55.54 -34.03
CA PRO A 3 -2.11 55.06 -33.62
C PRO A 3 -2.99 56.25 -33.14
N SER A 4 -4.17 56.02 -32.54
CA SER A 4 -4.90 57.08 -31.82
C SER A 4 -5.35 56.58 -30.43
N MET A 5 -4.70 57.12 -29.40
CA MET A 5 -5.23 57.29 -28.05
C MET A 5 -5.96 58.63 -27.97
N ALA A 6 -6.98 58.72 -27.12
CA ALA A 6 -7.41 60.00 -26.54
C ALA A 6 -7.27 59.95 -25.01
N PHE A 7 -6.46 60.87 -24.49
CA PHE A 7 -6.29 61.23 -23.09
C PHE A 7 -7.41 62.19 -22.63
N SER A 8 -7.74 62.19 -21.33
CA SER A 8 -8.06 63.45 -20.65
C SER A 8 -7.73 63.44 -19.15
N ARG A 9 -6.69 64.23 -18.84
CA ARG A 9 -6.47 65.19 -17.73
C ARG A 9 -6.52 64.76 -16.25
N CYS A 10 -5.34 64.97 -15.66
CA CYS A 10 -4.98 65.08 -14.25
C CYS A 10 -5.34 66.47 -13.67
N LEU A 11 -5.68 66.55 -12.37
CA LEU A 11 -4.89 67.25 -11.33
C LEU A 11 -5.62 67.37 -9.97
N THR A 12 -5.08 66.62 -9.00
CA THR A 12 -4.74 67.00 -7.60
C THR A 12 -5.72 67.76 -6.69
N LYS A 13 -6.01 67.14 -5.54
CA LYS A 13 -5.89 67.77 -4.21
C LYS A 13 -5.22 66.78 -3.24
N GLN A 14 -4.07 67.18 -2.71
CA GLN A 14 -3.43 66.60 -1.54
C GLN A 14 -4.16 67.09 -0.28
N GLN A 15 -4.38 66.22 0.72
CA GLN A 15 -3.74 66.31 2.04
C GLN A 15 -4.28 65.28 3.04
N LEU A 16 -3.32 64.54 3.61
CA LEU A 16 -3.19 64.02 4.98
C LEU A 16 -4.07 62.84 5.48
N PRO A 17 -3.46 61.67 5.76
CA PRO A 17 -4.13 60.50 6.31
C PRO A 17 -4.20 60.53 7.85
N LEU A 18 -5.39 60.24 8.38
CA LEU A 18 -5.61 59.91 9.80
C LEU A 18 -4.94 58.57 10.14
N LEU A 19 -4.02 58.65 11.10
CA LEU A 19 -3.28 57.55 11.71
C LEU A 19 -4.22 56.62 12.50
N PHE A 20 -4.63 55.51 11.90
CA PHE A 20 -4.99 54.31 12.66
C PHE A 20 -3.78 53.37 12.72
N ARG A 21 -3.17 53.38 13.91
CA ARG A 21 -1.99 52.63 14.29
C ARG A 21 -2.38 51.16 14.51
N SER A 22 -2.45 50.35 13.45
CA SER A 22 -2.40 48.89 13.62
C SER A 22 -0.94 48.50 13.82
N SER A 23 -0.62 48.02 15.02
CA SER A 23 0.68 47.46 15.39
C SER A 23 1.17 46.47 14.34
N LYS A 24 2.18 46.87 13.55
CA LYS A 24 3.04 45.94 12.83
C LYS A 24 3.82 45.15 13.88
N VAL A 25 3.30 43.98 14.22
CA VAL A 25 4.11 42.95 14.90
C VAL A 25 5.05 42.40 13.83
N SER A 26 6.30 42.82 13.89
CA SER A 26 7.39 42.13 13.20
C SER A 26 7.33 40.65 13.60
N PRO A 27 7.48 39.68 12.68
CA PRO A 27 7.77 38.33 13.10
C PRO A 27 9.14 38.39 13.76
N SER A 28 9.15 38.49 15.08
CA SER A 28 10.32 38.14 15.88
C SER A 28 10.78 36.80 15.36
N GLN A 29 12.04 36.72 14.93
CA GLN A 29 12.74 35.45 14.78
C GLN A 29 12.47 34.69 16.07
N SER A 30 11.53 33.74 16.03
CA SER A 30 11.38 32.80 17.12
C SER A 30 12.65 32.01 17.05
N LEU A 31 13.56 32.28 17.98
CA LEU A 31 14.63 31.38 18.33
C LEU A 31 14.07 29.97 18.22
N ALA A 32 14.65 29.18 17.31
CA ALA A 32 14.35 27.78 17.21
C ALA A 32 14.34 27.23 18.64
N PRO A 33 13.31 26.45 19.04
CA PRO A 33 13.39 25.78 20.31
C PRO A 33 14.72 25.01 20.33
N PRO A 34 15.42 24.96 21.48
CA PRO A 34 16.65 24.19 21.57
C PRO A 34 16.39 22.80 21.02
N LEU A 35 17.34 22.25 20.26
CA LEU A 35 17.39 20.87 19.79
C LEU A 35 17.27 19.90 20.98
N HIS A 36 16.07 19.76 21.53
CA HIS A 36 15.67 18.59 22.25
C HIS A 36 15.12 17.65 21.19
N ALA A 37 15.97 16.72 20.75
CA ALA A 37 15.50 15.43 20.26
C ALA A 37 14.70 14.78 21.41
N LEU A 38 13.44 15.19 21.55
CA LEU A 38 12.45 14.46 22.32
C LEU A 38 12.36 13.10 21.64
N PHE A 39 12.85 12.08 22.34
CA PHE A 39 12.67 10.66 22.10
C PHE A 39 11.53 10.38 21.10
N SER A 40 11.85 9.81 19.93
CA SER A 40 10.83 9.52 18.92
C SER A 40 10.02 8.29 19.35
N THR A 41 9.09 8.48 20.28
CA THR A 41 8.12 7.46 20.68
C THR A 41 6.92 7.54 19.74
N GLN A 42 6.61 6.44 19.07
CA GLN A 42 5.48 6.37 18.13
C GLN A 42 4.74 5.05 18.27
N ILE A 43 3.45 5.05 17.95
CA ILE A 43 2.64 3.84 17.99
C ILE A 43 3.12 2.87 16.91
N VAL A 44 2.98 1.55 17.13
CA VAL A 44 3.52 0.52 16.20
C VAL A 44 3.06 0.72 14.76
N ARG A 45 1.80 1.12 14.54
CA ARG A 45 1.27 1.42 13.21
C ARG A 45 2.07 2.51 12.49
N ASP A 46 2.44 3.59 13.17
CA ASP A 46 3.18 4.70 12.57
C ASP A 46 4.65 4.34 12.35
N PHE A 47 5.21 3.48 13.21
CA PHE A 47 6.53 2.87 12.99
C PHE A 47 6.55 2.01 11.72
N ILE A 48 5.58 1.10 11.56
CA ILE A 48 5.47 0.26 10.37
C ILE A 48 5.26 1.11 9.12
N HIS A 49 4.37 2.11 9.18
CA HIS A 49 4.16 3.03 8.07
C HIS A 49 5.46 3.69 7.62
N SER A 50 6.24 4.22 8.57
CA SER A 50 7.52 4.88 8.26
C SER A 50 8.54 3.90 7.69
N ALA A 51 8.63 2.69 8.26
CA ALA A 51 9.56 1.66 7.79
C ALA A 51 9.27 1.18 6.37
N LEU A 52 7.99 1.12 5.97
CA LEU A 52 7.59 0.63 4.66
C LEU A 52 7.52 1.74 3.60
N TYR A 53 6.93 2.89 3.96
CA TYR A 53 6.46 3.89 3.00
C TYR A 53 7.15 5.25 3.09
N ASP A 54 8.15 5.45 3.95
CA ASP A 54 8.91 6.70 3.92
C ASP A 54 9.49 6.94 2.51
N PRO A 55 9.31 8.12 1.90
CA PRO A 55 9.71 8.36 0.51
C PRO A 55 11.22 8.23 0.23
N ARG A 56 12.06 8.27 1.27
CA ARG A 56 13.52 8.22 1.16
C ARG A 56 14.13 6.98 1.80
N HIS A 57 13.53 6.52 2.89
CA HIS A 57 14.08 5.47 3.75
C HIS A 57 13.16 4.27 3.92
N GLY A 58 11.96 4.31 3.34
CA GLY A 58 11.03 3.19 3.37
C GLY A 58 11.49 2.04 2.48
N TYR A 59 11.14 0.82 2.88
CA TYR A 59 11.41 -0.41 2.15
C TYR A 59 11.05 -0.31 0.65
N PHE A 60 9.83 0.15 0.33
CA PHE A 60 9.35 0.25 -1.05
C PHE A 60 9.98 1.42 -1.85
N SER A 61 10.65 2.35 -1.15
CA SER A 61 11.36 3.48 -1.76
C SER A 61 12.82 3.14 -2.05
N GLN A 62 13.48 2.33 -1.20
CA GLN A 62 14.90 2.02 -1.34
C GLN A 62 15.17 0.77 -2.19
N GLN A 63 14.35 -0.28 -2.07
CA GLN A 63 14.71 -1.58 -2.62
C GLN A 63 14.32 -1.70 -4.09
N SER A 64 15.30 -1.51 -4.97
CA SER A 64 15.18 -1.85 -6.39
C SER A 64 15.05 -3.37 -6.50
N GLY A 65 13.83 -3.89 -6.69
CA GLY A 65 13.55 -5.33 -6.75
C GLY A 65 12.77 -5.90 -5.56
N ALA A 66 12.09 -5.06 -4.77
CA ALA A 66 11.19 -5.49 -3.69
C ALA A 66 10.14 -6.54 -4.13
N VAL A 67 9.75 -6.52 -5.41
CA VAL A 67 8.81 -7.47 -6.00
C VAL A 67 9.57 -8.42 -6.92
N GLY A 68 9.56 -9.70 -6.59
CA GLY A 68 10.16 -10.72 -7.42
C GLY A 68 9.42 -10.92 -8.73
N VAL A 69 10.10 -10.81 -9.86
CA VAL A 69 9.51 -11.05 -11.19
C VAL A 69 10.11 -12.31 -11.78
N LEU A 70 9.26 -13.28 -12.11
CA LEU A 70 9.72 -14.51 -12.76
C LEU A 70 9.93 -14.24 -14.26
N GLU A 71 11.08 -14.54 -14.84
CA GLU A 71 11.30 -14.22 -16.27
C GLU A 71 10.30 -14.94 -17.18
N ARG A 72 9.93 -16.18 -16.83
CA ARG A 72 9.08 -17.04 -17.66
C ARG A 72 8.01 -17.72 -16.81
N SER A 73 6.83 -17.94 -17.40
CA SER A 73 5.79 -18.76 -16.77
C SER A 73 6.28 -20.17 -16.46
N ILE A 74 5.88 -20.70 -15.30
CA ILE A 74 6.07 -22.10 -14.96
C ILE A 74 5.24 -22.96 -15.92
N LYS A 75 5.88 -23.94 -16.57
CA LYS A 75 5.23 -24.89 -17.47
C LYS A 75 4.63 -26.04 -16.66
N PHE A 76 3.50 -25.80 -16.01
CA PHE A 76 2.85 -26.78 -15.13
C PHE A 76 2.57 -28.13 -15.80
N ASN A 77 2.28 -28.14 -17.11
CA ASN A 77 2.07 -29.36 -17.90
C ASN A 77 3.33 -30.23 -18.07
N GLN A 78 4.51 -29.72 -17.69
CA GLN A 78 5.78 -30.44 -17.72
C GLN A 78 6.22 -30.92 -16.32
N LEU A 79 5.41 -30.65 -15.28
CA LEU A 79 5.72 -31.02 -13.90
C LEU A 79 4.89 -32.23 -13.47
N GLU A 80 5.56 -33.27 -12.98
CA GLU A 80 4.92 -34.48 -12.45
C GLU A 80 4.44 -34.28 -11.00
N GLY A 81 3.35 -33.53 -10.86
CA GLY A 81 2.66 -33.31 -9.59
C GLY A 81 3.44 -32.45 -8.58
N ARG A 82 2.98 -32.49 -7.32
CA ARG A 82 3.45 -31.58 -6.26
C ARG A 82 4.96 -31.67 -6.01
N LYS A 83 5.53 -32.87 -6.01
CA LYS A 83 6.97 -33.05 -5.70
C LYS A 83 7.86 -32.39 -6.75
N ALA A 84 7.54 -32.56 -8.04
CA ALA A 84 8.27 -31.90 -9.13
C ALA A 84 8.15 -30.38 -9.06
N TYR A 85 6.95 -29.88 -8.75
CA TYR A 85 6.71 -28.45 -8.54
C TYR A 85 7.52 -27.87 -7.37
N MET A 86 7.50 -28.51 -6.20
CA MET A 86 8.25 -28.03 -5.04
C MET A 86 9.76 -28.00 -5.31
N LYS A 87 10.29 -29.00 -6.02
CA LYS A 87 11.70 -29.00 -6.43
C LYS A 87 12.01 -27.86 -7.41
N HIS A 88 11.16 -27.65 -8.41
CA HIS A 88 11.32 -26.56 -9.36
C HIS A 88 11.30 -25.19 -8.69
N LEU A 89 10.39 -24.97 -7.73
CA LEU A 89 10.36 -23.76 -6.92
C LEU A 89 11.63 -23.58 -6.09
N ASP A 90 12.08 -24.63 -5.41
CA ASP A 90 13.32 -24.61 -4.61
C ASP A 90 14.54 -24.21 -5.47
N ASP A 91 14.63 -24.75 -6.69
CA ASP A 91 15.67 -24.37 -7.64
C ASP A 91 15.60 -22.88 -8.04
N ILE A 92 14.39 -22.35 -8.29
CA ILE A 92 14.18 -20.92 -8.58
C ILE A 92 14.63 -20.06 -7.39
N TYR A 93 14.22 -20.40 -6.17
CA TYR A 93 14.52 -19.63 -4.97
C TYR A 93 16.01 -19.67 -4.60
N LYS A 94 16.71 -20.77 -4.88
CA LYS A 94 18.18 -20.86 -4.66
C LYS A 94 18.98 -20.02 -5.64
N GLN A 95 18.44 -19.77 -6.84
CA GLN A 95 19.11 -19.02 -7.90
C GLN A 95 18.78 -17.51 -7.85
N SER A 96 17.99 -17.08 -6.87
CA SER A 96 17.50 -15.71 -6.78
C SER A 96 17.61 -15.15 -5.37
N ASP A 97 18.04 -13.88 -5.27
CA ASP A 97 17.98 -13.10 -4.04
C ASP A 97 16.56 -12.59 -3.72
N ILE A 98 15.59 -12.88 -4.59
CA ILE A 98 14.17 -12.62 -4.32
C ILE A 98 13.74 -13.44 -3.11
N SER A 99 13.19 -12.74 -2.12
CA SER A 99 12.69 -13.37 -0.89
C SER A 99 11.45 -14.21 -1.17
N TRP A 100 10.49 -13.66 -1.89
CA TRP A 100 9.20 -14.30 -2.17
C TRP A 100 8.66 -13.88 -3.54
N PHE A 101 8.10 -14.85 -4.29
CA PHE A 101 7.30 -14.57 -5.46
C PHE A 101 5.81 -14.58 -5.09
N THR A 102 5.09 -13.58 -5.58
CA THR A 102 3.63 -13.48 -5.43
C THR A 102 2.93 -14.60 -6.21
N PRO A 103 1.69 -15.00 -5.87
CA PRO A 103 0.89 -15.91 -6.68
C PRO A 103 0.69 -15.40 -8.11
N VAL A 104 0.63 -14.07 -8.30
CA VAL A 104 0.58 -13.45 -9.64
C VAL A 104 1.77 -13.91 -10.47
N GLU A 105 2.97 -13.93 -9.90
CA GLU A 105 4.21 -14.28 -10.61
C GLU A 105 4.39 -15.79 -10.75
N LEU A 106 4.08 -16.56 -9.71
CA LEU A 106 4.19 -18.03 -9.73
C LEU A 106 3.19 -18.68 -10.69
N PHE A 107 1.98 -18.15 -10.79
CA PHE A 107 0.89 -18.76 -11.55
C PHE A 107 0.53 -17.98 -12.83
N LYS A 108 1.38 -17.07 -13.31
CA LYS A 108 1.09 -16.35 -14.56
C LYS A 108 1.05 -17.25 -15.80
N PRO A 109 0.11 -17.02 -16.74
CA PRO A 109 -0.90 -15.95 -16.72
C PRO A 109 -2.21 -16.35 -16.01
N TRP A 110 -2.31 -17.60 -15.53
CA TRP A 110 -3.54 -18.21 -15.05
C TRP A 110 -4.18 -17.49 -13.86
N TYR A 111 -3.37 -16.94 -12.95
CA TYR A 111 -3.88 -16.16 -11.81
C TYR A 111 -4.68 -14.92 -12.28
N ALA A 112 -4.09 -14.15 -13.21
CA ALA A 112 -4.73 -12.99 -13.80
C ALA A 112 -5.95 -13.36 -14.66
N HIS A 113 -5.87 -14.49 -15.38
CA HIS A 113 -7.00 -14.99 -16.17
C HIS A 113 -8.21 -15.36 -15.29
N GLY A 114 -7.99 -16.03 -14.16
CA GLY A 114 -9.07 -16.38 -13.23
C GLY A 114 -9.76 -15.14 -12.67
N ILE A 115 -8.99 -14.09 -12.35
CA ILE A 115 -9.53 -12.79 -11.94
C ILE A 115 -10.35 -12.15 -13.07
N ALA A 116 -9.79 -12.09 -14.27
CA ALA A 116 -10.46 -11.51 -15.43
C ALA A 116 -11.77 -12.24 -15.77
N GLU A 117 -11.77 -13.57 -15.74
CA GLU A 117 -12.96 -14.39 -15.95
C GLU A 117 -14.05 -14.09 -14.90
N ALA A 118 -13.67 -14.02 -13.62
CA ALA A 118 -14.59 -13.69 -12.53
C ALA A 118 -15.24 -12.30 -12.73
N ILE A 119 -14.45 -11.30 -13.12
CA ILE A 119 -14.91 -9.95 -13.46
C ILE A 119 -15.88 -10.01 -14.64
N MET A 120 -15.49 -10.67 -15.73
CA MET A 120 -16.27 -10.72 -16.97
C MET A 120 -17.60 -11.45 -16.79
N ARG A 121 -17.68 -12.44 -15.90
CA ARG A 121 -18.91 -13.19 -15.61
C ARG A 121 -19.94 -12.39 -14.80
N THR A 122 -19.49 -11.42 -14.01
CA THR A 122 -20.33 -10.75 -13.00
C THR A 122 -20.57 -9.27 -13.29
N THR A 123 -19.78 -8.67 -14.18
CA THR A 123 -19.90 -7.25 -14.53
C THR A 123 -21.09 -6.98 -15.44
N ASN A 124 -21.79 -5.86 -15.20
CA ASN A 124 -22.70 -5.29 -16.19
C ASN A 124 -21.92 -4.63 -17.34
N LEU A 125 -21.78 -5.34 -18.47
CA LEU A 125 -21.04 -4.88 -19.65
C LEU A 125 -21.83 -3.90 -20.54
N SER A 126 -23.00 -3.41 -20.10
CA SER A 126 -23.71 -2.30 -20.76
C SER A 126 -23.07 -0.94 -20.47
N VAL A 127 -22.22 -0.86 -19.44
CA VAL A 127 -21.40 0.32 -19.12
C VAL A 127 -19.92 -0.02 -19.27
N PRO A 128 -19.04 0.97 -19.51
CA PRO A 128 -17.60 0.74 -19.58
C PRO A 128 -17.04 0.10 -18.31
N LEU A 129 -16.23 -0.95 -18.47
CA LEU A 129 -15.57 -1.63 -17.36
C LEU A 129 -14.44 -0.76 -16.78
N LYS A 130 -14.52 -0.44 -15.48
CA LYS A 130 -13.48 0.28 -14.75
C LYS A 130 -12.81 -0.65 -13.74
N ILE A 131 -11.49 -0.76 -13.78
CA ILE A 131 -10.70 -1.53 -12.83
C ILE A 131 -9.68 -0.59 -12.18
N TYR A 132 -9.61 -0.65 -10.86
CA TYR A 132 -8.56 -0.09 -10.05
C TYR A 132 -7.76 -1.24 -9.45
N GLU A 133 -6.44 -1.18 -9.53
CA GLU A 133 -5.54 -2.12 -8.86
C GLU A 133 -4.69 -1.33 -7.88
N ILE A 134 -4.68 -1.71 -6.61
CA ILE A 134 -3.85 -1.08 -5.59
C ILE A 134 -2.63 -1.97 -5.38
N GLY A 135 -1.43 -1.39 -5.48
CA GLY A 135 -0.19 -2.15 -5.33
C GLY A 135 0.02 -3.18 -6.43
N GLY A 136 -0.08 -2.78 -7.71
CA GLY A 136 0.01 -3.69 -8.86
C GLY A 136 1.38 -4.36 -9.10
N GLY A 137 2.36 -4.15 -8.21
CA GLY A 137 3.67 -4.77 -8.27
C GLY A 137 4.39 -4.50 -9.58
N SER A 138 4.76 -5.56 -10.30
CA SER A 138 5.43 -5.52 -11.60
C SER A 138 4.50 -5.21 -12.79
N GLY A 139 3.17 -5.18 -12.57
CA GLY A 139 2.16 -5.00 -13.63
C GLY A 139 1.81 -6.29 -14.37
N THR A 140 2.33 -7.44 -13.92
CA THR A 140 2.02 -8.76 -14.49
C THR A 140 0.53 -9.08 -14.42
N CYS A 141 -0.15 -8.74 -13.31
CA CYS A 141 -1.59 -8.98 -13.18
C CYS A 141 -2.39 -8.11 -14.14
N ALA A 142 -2.16 -6.78 -14.13
CA ALA A 142 -2.77 -5.85 -15.07
C ALA A 142 -2.61 -6.29 -16.54
N LYS A 143 -1.39 -6.66 -16.95
CA LYS A 143 -1.13 -7.17 -18.29
C LYS A 143 -1.95 -8.43 -18.58
N GLY A 144 -1.92 -9.41 -17.68
CA GLY A 144 -2.66 -10.68 -17.86
C GLY A 144 -4.18 -10.49 -17.94
N ILE A 145 -4.74 -9.58 -17.13
CA ILE A 145 -6.18 -9.24 -17.19
C ILE A 145 -6.52 -8.56 -18.52
N LEU A 146 -5.70 -7.60 -18.96
CA LEU A 146 -5.93 -6.89 -20.22
C LEU A 146 -5.79 -7.82 -21.44
N ASP A 147 -4.79 -8.71 -21.44
CA ASP A 147 -4.61 -9.75 -22.45
C ASP A 147 -5.85 -10.67 -22.51
N TYR A 148 -6.33 -11.15 -21.36
CA TYR A 148 -7.50 -12.02 -21.29
C TYR A 148 -8.76 -11.32 -21.82
N ILE A 149 -9.05 -10.09 -21.38
CA ILE A 149 -10.24 -9.35 -21.81
C ILE A 149 -10.16 -9.04 -23.31
N LYS A 150 -8.98 -8.66 -23.83
CA LYS A 150 -8.79 -8.42 -25.26
C LYS A 150 -9.11 -9.64 -26.11
N LEU A 151 -8.75 -10.83 -25.64
CA LEU A 151 -8.92 -12.08 -26.37
C LEU A 151 -10.34 -12.67 -26.24
N ASN A 152 -11.00 -12.46 -25.11
CA ASN A 152 -12.23 -13.19 -24.76
C ASN A 152 -13.49 -12.31 -24.67
N ALA A 153 -13.37 -10.98 -24.60
CA ALA A 153 -14.52 -10.09 -24.54
C ALA A 153 -14.87 -9.51 -25.92
N PRO A 154 -16.14 -9.11 -26.15
CA PRO A 154 -16.50 -8.32 -27.32
C PRO A 154 -15.63 -7.06 -27.42
N GLU A 155 -15.22 -6.68 -28.63
CA GLU A 155 -14.27 -5.59 -28.86
C GLU A 155 -14.69 -4.27 -28.19
N ARG A 156 -15.99 -3.98 -28.17
CA ARG A 156 -16.56 -2.79 -27.50
C ARG A 156 -16.23 -2.72 -26.00
N VAL A 157 -16.09 -3.85 -25.31
CA VAL A 157 -15.78 -3.92 -23.88
C VAL A 157 -14.32 -3.54 -23.68
N TYR A 158 -13.41 -4.23 -24.36
CA TYR A 158 -11.97 -3.93 -24.31
C TYR A 158 -11.67 -2.50 -24.79
N ASN A 159 -12.42 -1.99 -25.77
CA ASN A 159 -12.24 -0.65 -26.32
C ASN A 159 -12.68 0.49 -25.40
N SER A 160 -13.65 0.24 -24.53
CA SER A 160 -14.19 1.25 -23.61
C SER A 160 -13.65 1.12 -22.18
N MET A 161 -12.99 0.02 -21.83
CA MET A 161 -12.53 -0.19 -20.46
C MET A 161 -11.39 0.73 -20.04
N THR A 162 -11.25 0.94 -18.73
CA THR A 162 -10.12 1.63 -18.12
C THR A 162 -9.55 0.81 -16.98
N TYR A 163 -8.22 0.69 -16.93
CA TYR A 163 -7.46 0.05 -15.89
C TYR A 163 -6.52 1.10 -15.26
N THR A 164 -6.70 1.35 -13.97
CA THR A 164 -5.92 2.33 -13.21
C THR A 164 -5.17 1.62 -12.09
N SER A 165 -3.86 1.51 -12.20
CA SER A 165 -3.04 1.07 -11.08
C SER A 165 -2.73 2.26 -10.17
N VAL A 166 -2.89 2.08 -8.86
CA VAL A 166 -2.52 3.03 -7.81
C VAL A 166 -1.32 2.45 -7.08
N GLU A 167 -0.17 3.10 -7.29
CA GLU A 167 1.13 2.60 -6.85
C GLU A 167 1.88 3.70 -6.10
N ILE A 168 2.37 3.42 -4.90
CA ILE A 168 3.11 4.44 -4.12
C ILE A 168 4.55 4.56 -4.61
N SER A 169 5.14 3.47 -5.11
CA SER A 169 6.55 3.41 -5.51
C SER A 169 6.75 3.90 -6.96
N PRO A 170 7.53 4.98 -7.18
CA PRO A 170 7.81 5.47 -8.54
C PRO A 170 8.53 4.45 -9.42
N SER A 171 9.38 3.59 -8.83
CA SER A 171 10.12 2.56 -9.56
C SER A 171 9.19 1.46 -10.05
N LEU A 172 8.30 0.93 -9.19
CA LEU A 172 7.28 -0.04 -9.59
C LEU A 172 6.30 0.57 -10.59
N ALA A 173 5.90 1.83 -10.41
CA ALA A 173 5.04 2.51 -11.37
C ALA A 173 5.68 2.60 -12.77
N LYS A 174 7.02 2.77 -12.85
CA LYS A 174 7.75 2.71 -14.12
C LYS A 174 7.73 1.30 -14.71
N ILE A 175 8.06 0.29 -13.91
CA ILE A 175 8.06 -1.12 -14.32
C ILE A 175 6.68 -1.53 -14.87
N GLN A 176 5.60 -1.17 -14.19
CA GLN A 176 4.23 -1.46 -14.65
C GLN A 176 3.94 -0.89 -16.04
N ARG A 177 4.36 0.36 -16.30
CA ARG A 177 4.20 0.98 -17.63
C ARG A 177 4.99 0.23 -18.70
N GLU A 178 6.21 -0.22 -18.38
CA GLU A 178 7.04 -1.01 -19.28
C GLU A 178 6.42 -2.38 -19.54
N THR A 179 6.03 -3.12 -18.50
CA THR A 179 5.40 -4.45 -18.58
C THR A 179 4.12 -4.43 -19.40
N VAL A 180 3.18 -3.55 -19.05
CA VAL A 180 1.89 -3.44 -19.77
C VAL A 180 2.09 -2.86 -21.17
N GLY A 181 3.06 -1.95 -21.33
CA GLY A 181 3.41 -1.32 -22.61
C GLY A 181 4.04 -2.25 -23.65
N GLN A 182 4.44 -3.47 -23.27
CA GLN A 182 4.87 -4.52 -24.21
C GLN A 182 3.76 -4.87 -25.22
N VAL A 183 2.50 -4.59 -24.89
CA VAL A 183 1.35 -4.76 -25.78
C VAL A 183 0.78 -3.38 -26.09
N SER A 184 1.09 -2.85 -27.28
CA SER A 184 0.76 -1.47 -27.67
C SER A 184 -0.72 -1.10 -27.50
N SER A 185 -1.64 -2.04 -27.74
CA SER A 185 -3.08 -1.83 -27.57
C SER A 185 -3.52 -1.60 -26.12
N HIS A 186 -2.69 -1.92 -25.12
CA HIS A 186 -2.99 -1.70 -23.71
C HIS A 186 -2.72 -0.25 -23.27
N LEU A 187 -1.85 0.48 -23.98
CA LEU A 187 -1.41 1.83 -23.59
C LEU A 187 -2.57 2.84 -23.46
N SER A 188 -3.64 2.68 -24.25
CA SER A 188 -4.82 3.54 -24.18
C SER A 188 -5.85 3.10 -23.13
N ARG A 189 -5.63 1.96 -22.46
CA ARG A 189 -6.52 1.38 -21.45
C ARG A 189 -5.91 1.36 -20.06
N PHE A 190 -4.59 1.40 -19.98
CA PHE A 190 -3.86 1.32 -18.72
C PHE A 190 -3.21 2.65 -18.36
N ARG A 191 -3.32 3.04 -17.09
CA ARG A 191 -2.51 4.11 -16.51
C ARG A 191 -2.05 3.73 -15.10
N VAL A 192 -0.95 4.32 -14.68
CA VAL A 192 -0.45 4.22 -13.31
C VAL A 192 -0.47 5.60 -12.65
N GLU A 193 -1.20 5.72 -11.56
CA GLU A 193 -1.24 6.87 -10.67
C GLU A 193 -0.24 6.63 -9.54
N CYS A 194 0.87 7.39 -9.56
CA CYS A 194 1.93 7.26 -8.56
C CYS A 194 1.56 8.04 -7.29
N ARG A 195 0.86 7.41 -6.35
CA ARG A 195 0.35 8.03 -5.13
C ARG A 195 0.03 7.00 -4.05
N ASP A 196 -0.10 7.47 -2.81
CA ASP A 196 -0.65 6.69 -1.71
C ASP A 196 -2.14 6.38 -1.95
N ALA A 197 -2.52 5.11 -1.87
CA ALA A 197 -3.90 4.64 -2.02
C ALA A 197 -4.84 5.16 -0.91
N ALA A 198 -4.33 5.67 0.20
CA ALA A 198 -5.10 6.36 1.22
C ALA A 198 -5.42 7.83 0.86
N SER A 199 -5.05 8.33 -0.32
CA SER A 199 -5.28 9.72 -0.71
C SER A 199 -5.41 9.91 -2.23
N GLY A 200 -5.83 11.09 -2.68
CA GLY A 200 -5.76 11.47 -4.09
C GLY A 200 -6.83 10.85 -5.01
N TRP A 201 -7.92 10.31 -4.47
CA TRP A 201 -9.03 9.77 -5.26
C TRP A 201 -9.91 10.84 -5.95
N GLY A 202 -9.75 12.12 -5.57
CA GLY A 202 -10.52 13.21 -6.15
C GLY A 202 -12.00 13.17 -5.74
N GLY A 203 -12.88 13.38 -6.72
CA GLY A 203 -14.33 13.29 -6.52
C GLY A 203 -14.84 11.85 -6.46
N VAL A 204 -16.08 11.68 -5.99
CA VAL A 204 -16.71 10.35 -5.88
C VAL A 204 -16.98 9.77 -7.27
N GLU A 205 -16.48 8.56 -7.53
CA GLU A 205 -16.79 7.78 -8.73
C GLU A 205 -18.17 7.13 -8.59
N GLN A 206 -19.11 7.57 -9.42
CA GLN A 206 -20.51 7.13 -9.36
C GLN A 206 -20.81 5.92 -10.24
N HIS A 207 -19.86 5.47 -11.06
CA HIS A 207 -20.01 4.29 -11.91
C HIS A 207 -19.53 3.02 -11.20
N PRO A 208 -20.13 1.85 -11.47
CA PRO A 208 -19.59 0.58 -11.00
C PRO A 208 -18.13 0.39 -11.44
N CYS A 209 -17.30 -0.10 -10.52
CA CYS A 209 -15.90 -0.38 -10.79
C CYS A 209 -15.44 -1.61 -10.01
N TRP A 210 -14.30 -2.17 -10.40
CA TRP A 210 -13.61 -3.20 -9.64
C TRP A 210 -12.42 -2.59 -8.92
N VAL A 211 -12.17 -3.03 -7.70
CA VAL A 211 -10.96 -2.75 -6.94
C VAL A 211 -10.28 -4.08 -6.65
N ILE A 212 -9.04 -4.20 -7.10
CA ILE A 212 -8.18 -5.38 -6.93
C ILE A 212 -7.07 -5.03 -5.94
N MET A 213 -6.90 -5.88 -4.92
CA MET A 213 -5.84 -5.79 -3.92
C MET A 213 -5.25 -7.18 -3.72
N LEU A 214 -4.02 -7.41 -4.18
CA LEU A 214 -3.35 -8.72 -4.11
C LEU A 214 -2.07 -8.55 -3.31
N GLU A 215 -1.96 -9.19 -2.13
CA GLU A 215 -0.82 -9.04 -1.21
C GLU A 215 -0.56 -7.56 -0.86
N VAL A 216 -1.65 -6.87 -0.51
CA VAL A 216 -1.63 -5.46 -0.10
C VAL A 216 -1.93 -5.33 1.37
N LEU A 217 -2.84 -6.15 1.89
CA LEU A 217 -3.32 -6.03 3.26
C LEU A 217 -2.20 -6.36 4.23
N ASP A 218 -1.43 -7.43 4.01
CA ASP A 218 -0.28 -7.82 4.81
C ASP A 218 0.75 -6.69 5.04
N ASN A 219 0.91 -5.82 4.05
CA ASN A 219 1.83 -4.70 4.05
C ASN A 219 1.23 -3.41 4.65
N LEU A 220 -0.08 -3.36 4.92
CA LEU A 220 -0.68 -2.17 5.52
C LEU A 220 -0.15 -1.92 6.94
N PRO A 221 0.02 -0.65 7.34
CA PRO A 221 0.36 -0.34 8.72
C PRO A 221 -0.74 -0.80 9.67
N HIS A 222 -0.36 -1.48 10.74
CA HIS A 222 -1.29 -2.10 11.68
C HIS A 222 -0.80 -1.94 13.12
N ASP A 223 -1.75 -2.01 14.04
CA ASP A 223 -1.49 -1.85 15.47
C ASP A 223 -1.11 -3.19 16.10
N LEU A 224 -0.29 -3.14 17.15
CA LEU A 224 -0.02 -4.27 18.04
C LEU A 224 -0.64 -3.96 19.40
N VAL A 225 -1.46 -4.90 19.89
CA VAL A 225 -2.02 -4.86 21.23
C VAL A 225 -1.58 -6.08 22.03
N TYR A 226 -1.36 -5.87 23.32
CA TYR A 226 -0.84 -6.88 24.24
C TYR A 226 -1.69 -6.93 25.51
N ALA A 227 -1.90 -8.13 26.04
CA ALA A 227 -2.50 -8.39 27.34
C ALA A 227 -1.68 -9.47 28.04
N GLU A 228 -1.23 -9.22 29.27
CA GLU A 228 -0.41 -10.16 30.05
C GLU A 228 -1.11 -11.50 30.30
N SER A 229 -2.44 -11.46 30.43
CA SER A 229 -3.28 -12.64 30.62
C SER A 229 -4.65 -12.42 29.96
N GLN A 230 -5.47 -13.48 29.89
CA GLN A 230 -6.83 -13.38 29.34
C GLN A 230 -7.76 -12.46 30.15
N VAL A 231 -7.43 -12.20 31.41
CA VAL A 231 -8.21 -11.32 32.29
C VAL A 231 -7.62 -9.91 32.41
N SER A 232 -6.42 -9.69 31.85
CA SER A 232 -5.77 -8.38 31.84
C SER A 232 -6.38 -7.48 30.76
N PRO A 233 -6.47 -6.16 30.99
CA PRO A 233 -6.88 -5.24 29.94
C PRO A 233 -5.88 -5.22 28.79
N TRP A 234 -6.39 -5.00 27.57
CA TRP A 234 -5.53 -4.76 26.41
C TRP A 234 -4.75 -3.44 26.57
N MET A 235 -3.47 -3.50 26.22
CA MET A 235 -2.55 -2.37 26.12
C MET A 235 -2.17 -2.13 24.65
N GLU A 236 -2.02 -0.88 24.26
CA GLU A 236 -1.46 -0.49 22.98
C GLU A 236 0.07 -0.51 23.05
N VAL A 237 0.71 -1.00 21.99
CA VAL A 237 2.17 -1.09 21.91
C VAL A 237 2.74 0.07 21.10
N TRP A 238 3.80 0.66 21.64
CA TRP A 238 4.55 1.78 21.08
C TRP A 238 6.02 1.37 20.89
N VAL A 239 6.72 2.04 19.98
CA VAL A 239 8.16 1.86 19.75
C VAL A 239 8.89 3.11 20.24
N GLU A 240 9.94 2.92 21.03
CA GLU A 240 10.82 3.96 21.53
C GLU A 240 12.26 3.74 21.07
N LYS A 241 12.93 4.82 20.67
CA LYS A 241 14.36 4.84 20.40
C LYS A 241 15.14 5.22 21.66
N GLN A 242 15.99 4.31 22.15
CA GLN A 242 16.73 4.53 23.39
C GLN A 242 17.91 5.51 23.24
N HIS A 243 18.23 6.24 24.30
CA HIS A 243 19.16 7.40 24.30
C HIS A 243 20.60 7.07 23.88
N ASN A 244 21.08 5.85 24.09
CA ASN A 244 22.51 5.48 23.97
C ASN A 244 22.81 4.32 23.01
N LYS A 245 21.81 3.81 22.30
CA LYS A 245 22.00 2.74 21.30
C LYS A 245 21.04 2.99 20.14
N GLU A 246 21.40 2.56 18.94
CA GLU A 246 20.44 2.41 17.83
C GLU A 246 19.35 1.35 18.10
N THR A 247 19.22 0.88 19.35
CA THR A 247 18.31 -0.17 19.76
C THR A 247 16.92 0.42 20.00
N LEU A 248 15.94 -0.18 19.34
CA LEU A 248 14.51 0.09 19.56
C LEU A 248 13.99 -0.80 20.69
N SER A 249 12.99 -0.33 21.42
CA SER A 249 12.25 -1.14 22.40
C SER A 249 10.76 -0.87 22.34
N GLU A 250 9.97 -1.87 22.74
CA GLU A 250 8.52 -1.74 22.91
C GLU A 250 8.18 -1.06 24.23
N LEU A 251 7.16 -0.21 24.22
CA LEU A 251 6.51 0.35 25.40
C LEU A 251 5.03 -0.03 25.36
N TYR A 252 4.51 -0.50 26.48
CA TYR A 252 3.11 -0.87 26.63
C TYR A 252 2.36 0.24 27.37
N LYS A 253 1.28 0.75 26.78
CA LYS A 253 0.48 1.83 27.36
C LYS A 253 -0.99 1.44 27.48
N PRO A 254 -1.73 2.00 28.46
CA PRO A 254 -3.18 1.82 28.53
C PRO A 254 -3.85 2.22 27.22
N LEU A 255 -4.87 1.46 26.84
CA LEU A 255 -5.59 1.68 25.58
C LEU A 255 -6.26 3.05 25.51
N GLN A 256 -5.76 3.92 24.64
CA GLN A 256 -6.25 5.28 24.45
C GLN A 256 -6.64 5.56 23.00
N ASP A 257 -5.94 4.96 22.03
CA ASP A 257 -6.21 5.18 20.61
C ASP A 257 -7.65 4.74 20.23
N PRO A 258 -8.46 5.66 19.66
CA PRO A 258 -9.86 5.39 19.34
C PRO A 258 -10.05 4.38 18.20
N LEU A 259 -9.09 4.27 17.27
CA LEU A 259 -9.13 3.27 16.20
C LEU A 259 -8.86 1.88 16.77
N ILE A 260 -7.86 1.75 17.66
CA ILE A 260 -7.57 0.47 18.31
C ILE A 260 -8.78 0.00 19.14
N LYS A 261 -9.41 0.91 19.91
CA LYS A 261 -10.64 0.60 20.66
C LYS A 261 -11.75 0.06 19.76
N ARG A 262 -12.06 0.78 18.68
CA ARG A 262 -13.10 0.37 17.72
C ARG A 262 -12.77 -0.97 17.06
N CYS A 263 -11.51 -1.21 16.69
CA CYS A 263 -11.09 -2.49 16.12
C CYS A 263 -11.21 -3.63 17.12
N LEU A 264 -10.85 -3.40 18.40
CA LEU A 264 -11.01 -4.40 19.46
C LEU A 264 -12.47 -4.73 19.75
N GLU A 265 -13.37 -3.74 19.75
CA GLU A 265 -14.81 -3.98 19.88
C GLU A 265 -15.28 -4.96 18.81
N ILE A 266 -14.94 -4.70 17.54
CA ILE A 266 -15.33 -5.57 16.41
C ILE A 266 -14.73 -6.97 16.55
N VAL A 267 -13.44 -7.09 16.84
CA VAL A 267 -12.77 -8.39 16.95
C VAL A 267 -13.24 -9.19 18.16
N ASN A 268 -13.66 -8.51 19.24
CA ASN A 268 -14.19 -9.19 20.42
C ASN A 268 -15.66 -9.59 20.28
N LEU A 269 -16.42 -8.98 19.34
CA LEU A 269 -17.76 -9.46 18.97
C LEU A 269 -17.70 -10.86 18.33
N ASP A 270 -16.59 -11.21 17.68
CA ASP A 270 -16.39 -12.50 17.01
C ASP A 270 -15.80 -13.60 17.92
N LYS A 271 -15.56 -13.34 19.21
CA LYS A 271 -14.86 -14.30 20.07
C LYS A 271 -15.76 -15.39 20.66
N GLU A 272 -15.76 -16.55 20.00
CA GLU A 272 -15.43 -17.80 20.68
C GLU A 272 -13.90 -17.91 20.82
N GLN A 273 -13.42 -17.97 22.07
CA GLN A 273 -12.12 -18.48 22.52
C GLN A 273 -10.90 -18.39 21.57
N THR A 274 -10.12 -17.30 21.64
CA THR A 274 -8.68 -17.33 21.27
C THR A 274 -7.82 -16.87 22.45
N SER A 275 -6.83 -17.70 22.78
CA SER A 275 -5.99 -17.66 23.98
C SER A 275 -4.73 -16.77 23.87
N SER A 276 -4.53 -16.09 22.74
CA SER A 276 -3.32 -15.27 22.51
C SER A 276 -3.30 -14.01 23.38
N THR A 277 -2.12 -13.74 23.96
CA THR A 277 -1.76 -12.54 24.72
C THR A 277 -1.37 -11.35 23.83
N ALA A 278 -1.12 -11.56 22.54
CA ALA A 278 -0.83 -10.51 21.56
C ALA A 278 -1.74 -10.63 20.32
N LYS A 279 -2.20 -9.48 19.81
CA LYS A 279 -3.01 -9.39 18.60
C LYS A 279 -2.59 -8.23 17.72
N ARG A 280 -2.70 -8.43 16.40
CA ARG A 280 -2.56 -7.37 15.40
C ARG A 280 -3.90 -6.92 14.86
N LEU A 281 -4.06 -5.61 14.71
CA LEU A 281 -5.31 -4.99 14.26
C LEU A 281 -5.06 -4.17 13.00
N TRP A 282 -5.65 -4.63 11.90
CA TRP A 282 -5.64 -3.90 10.64
C TRP A 282 -6.43 -2.60 10.77
N SER A 283 -5.86 -1.51 10.26
CA SER A 283 -6.60 -0.27 10.11
C SER A 283 -7.58 -0.40 8.94
N LYS A 284 -8.89 -0.27 9.21
CA LYS A 284 -9.94 -0.25 8.17
C LYS A 284 -9.94 1.04 7.35
N LYS A 285 -9.04 1.98 7.63
CA LYS A 285 -8.99 3.32 7.04
C LYS A 285 -8.94 3.27 5.51
N LEU A 286 -8.15 2.38 4.92
CA LEU A 286 -8.11 2.26 3.45
C LEU A 286 -9.47 1.85 2.88
N LEU A 287 -10.12 0.85 3.46
CA LEU A 287 -11.45 0.41 3.00
C LEU A 287 -12.51 1.50 3.17
N GLU A 288 -12.46 2.29 4.25
CA GLU A 288 -13.34 3.45 4.44
C GLU A 288 -13.12 4.54 3.37
N ILE A 289 -11.86 4.85 3.06
CA ILE A 289 -11.48 5.80 2.01
C ILE A 289 -11.97 5.30 0.64
N LEU A 290 -11.73 4.03 0.33
CA LEU A 290 -12.18 3.42 -0.91
C LEU A 290 -13.70 3.41 -1.01
N HIS A 291 -14.41 3.10 0.07
CA HIS A 291 -15.88 3.14 0.08
C HIS A 291 -16.43 4.56 -0.14
N GLY A 292 -15.80 5.57 0.46
CA GLY A 292 -16.17 6.97 0.26
C GLY A 292 -15.91 7.45 -1.18
N ALA A 293 -14.80 7.04 -1.79
CA ALA A 293 -14.42 7.44 -3.13
C ALA A 293 -15.11 6.62 -4.24
N LEU A 294 -15.30 5.32 -4.00
CA LEU A 294 -15.78 4.32 -4.96
C LEU A 294 -16.97 3.53 -4.36
N PRO A 295 -18.11 4.18 -4.06
CA PRO A 295 -19.21 3.55 -3.32
C PRO A 295 -19.87 2.36 -4.04
N LYS A 296 -19.66 2.22 -5.36
CA LYS A 296 -20.17 1.11 -6.19
C LYS A 296 -19.08 0.11 -6.58
N MET A 297 -18.00 0.03 -5.81
CA MET A 297 -16.92 -0.93 -6.08
C MET A 297 -17.35 -2.37 -5.78
N SER A 298 -16.89 -3.28 -6.64
CA SER A 298 -16.74 -4.70 -6.31
C SER A 298 -15.28 -4.96 -5.96
N LEU A 299 -15.03 -5.67 -4.85
CA LEU A 299 -13.68 -5.91 -4.34
C LEU A 299 -13.23 -7.35 -4.67
N ILE A 300 -12.01 -7.48 -5.16
CA ILE A 300 -11.26 -8.74 -5.18
C ILE A 300 -10.03 -8.51 -4.31
N ILE A 301 -9.98 -9.21 -3.18
CA ILE A 301 -8.85 -9.15 -2.25
C ILE A 301 -8.30 -10.56 -2.07
N SER A 302 -6.99 -10.73 -2.17
CA SER A 302 -6.31 -11.99 -1.87
C SER A 302 -5.08 -11.69 -1.03
N ASP A 303 -5.02 -12.30 0.15
CA ASP A 303 -3.92 -12.11 1.09
C ASP A 303 -3.85 -13.30 2.06
N PHE A 304 -2.71 -13.46 2.75
CA PHE A 304 -2.54 -14.51 3.75
C PHE A 304 -3.25 -14.13 5.05
N SER A 305 -4.10 -15.02 5.57
CA SER A 305 -4.71 -14.84 6.90
C SER A 305 -3.80 -15.32 8.03
N TYR A 306 -2.88 -16.24 7.72
CA TYR A 306 -1.95 -16.86 8.65
C TYR A 306 -0.72 -17.38 7.89
N LEU A 307 0.47 -17.21 8.48
CA LEU A 307 1.71 -17.80 8.00
C LEU A 307 2.17 -18.89 8.97
N PRO A 308 2.39 -20.12 8.51
CA PRO A 308 2.95 -21.17 9.36
C PRO A 308 4.39 -20.83 9.75
N ASP A 309 4.81 -21.32 10.91
CA ASP A 309 6.22 -21.34 11.34
C ASP A 309 6.90 -19.96 11.51
N VAL A 310 6.13 -18.89 11.72
CA VAL A 310 6.69 -17.58 12.08
C VAL A 310 7.33 -17.59 13.48
N LYS A 311 8.51 -16.99 13.62
CA LYS A 311 9.22 -16.89 14.91
C LYS A 311 8.55 -15.93 15.90
N ILE A 312 7.86 -14.91 15.40
CA ILE A 312 7.18 -13.92 16.23
C ILE A 312 5.87 -14.53 16.76
N ALA A 313 5.70 -14.55 18.07
CA ALA A 313 4.47 -15.05 18.69
C ALA A 313 3.31 -14.04 18.57
N GLY A 314 2.10 -14.55 18.36
CA GLY A 314 0.87 -13.75 18.39
C GLY A 314 -0.18 -14.17 17.36
N ASP A 315 -1.42 -13.75 17.56
CA ASP A 315 -2.47 -13.89 16.55
C ASP A 315 -2.16 -12.97 15.36
N ARG A 316 -2.13 -13.54 14.14
CA ARG A 316 -1.76 -12.86 12.90
C ARG A 316 -0.38 -12.19 12.97
N ALA A 317 0.58 -12.84 13.66
CA ALA A 317 1.97 -12.41 13.66
C ALA A 317 2.55 -12.42 12.23
N PRO A 318 3.42 -11.46 11.89
CA PRO A 318 3.98 -11.32 10.56
C PRO A 318 5.14 -12.29 10.39
N LEU A 319 5.54 -12.49 9.14
CA LEU A 319 6.91 -12.91 8.87
C LEU A 319 7.80 -11.67 8.83
N VAL A 320 8.87 -11.68 9.60
CA VAL A 320 9.95 -10.68 9.50
C VAL A 320 11.22 -11.45 9.21
N SER A 321 11.72 -11.33 8.00
CA SER A 321 12.86 -12.12 7.53
C SER A 321 13.76 -11.28 6.61
N THR A 322 15.03 -11.64 6.54
CA THR A 322 15.94 -11.18 5.48
C THR A 322 16.35 -12.37 4.63
N LYS A 323 16.64 -12.13 3.34
CA LYS A 323 17.27 -13.12 2.47
C LYS A 323 18.59 -12.57 1.96
N LYS A 324 19.63 -13.38 2.08
CA LYS A 324 20.97 -13.05 1.60
C LYS A 324 21.64 -14.31 1.08
N ASP A 325 22.26 -14.23 -0.09
CA ASP A 325 23.00 -15.32 -0.73
C ASP A 325 22.14 -16.61 -0.81
N GLY A 326 20.89 -16.46 -1.26
CA GLY A 326 19.91 -17.55 -1.38
C GLY A 326 19.37 -18.11 -0.05
N THR A 327 19.81 -17.60 1.11
CA THR A 327 19.43 -18.11 2.43
C THR A 327 18.51 -17.14 3.16
N THR A 328 17.35 -17.62 3.63
CA THR A 328 16.38 -16.83 4.41
C THR A 328 16.66 -16.98 5.91
N SER A 329 16.61 -15.87 6.64
CA SER A 329 16.77 -15.80 8.09
C SER A 329 15.64 -14.99 8.72
N ASP A 330 14.86 -15.64 9.57
CA ASP A 330 13.75 -14.99 10.29
C ASP A 330 14.25 -14.32 11.57
N TYR A 331 13.74 -13.11 11.82
CA TYR A 331 14.01 -12.33 13.02
C TYR A 331 13.08 -12.72 14.18
N GLY A 332 13.57 -12.54 15.41
CA GLY A 332 12.77 -12.77 16.63
C GLY A 332 11.87 -11.59 16.97
N SER A 333 12.14 -10.41 16.41
CA SER A 333 11.38 -9.18 16.61
C SER A 333 11.36 -8.34 15.34
N TYR A 334 10.24 -7.63 15.09
CA TYR A 334 10.15 -6.64 14.02
C TYR A 334 11.07 -5.42 14.24
N LEU A 335 11.59 -5.24 15.46
CA LEU A 335 12.55 -4.19 15.80
C LEU A 335 13.97 -4.47 15.30
N GLU A 336 14.28 -5.72 14.92
CA GLU A 336 15.59 -6.14 14.42
C GLU A 336 15.72 -5.94 12.90
N ALA A 337 14.60 -5.77 12.20
CA ALA A 337 14.58 -5.54 10.77
C ALA A 337 15.23 -4.18 10.45
N LYS A 338 16.42 -4.22 9.85
CA LYS A 338 17.05 -3.03 9.30
C LYS A 338 16.70 -2.91 7.82
N VAL A 339 16.21 -1.74 7.40
CA VAL A 339 16.20 -1.39 5.99
C VAL A 339 17.68 -1.19 5.61
N SER A 340 18.23 -2.15 4.87
CA SER A 340 19.65 -2.20 4.49
C SER A 340 19.98 -1.30 3.32
#